data_AF-A0A1H4AL41-F1
#
_entry.id   AF-A0A1H4AL41-F1
#
_cell.length_a   1.000
_cell.length_b   1.000
_cell.length_c   1.000
_cell.angle_alpha   90.00
_cell.angle_beta   90.00
_cell.angle_gamma   90.00
#
_symmetry.space_group_name_H-M   'P 1'
#
loop_
_entity.id
_entity.type
_entity.pdbx_description
1 polymer ?
#
loop_
_entity_poly.entity_id
_entity_poly.type
_entity_poly.pdbx_seq_one_letter_code
_entity_poly.pdbx_strand_id
1 'polypeptide(L)' 'MYEDLKEEIRQEELREIMDEYTTTCWRCEEKVDQSEIVTVTDGRTYWKELCPDCFEFHQTKR' A
#
# COMPACT_ATOMS: atom_id res chain seq x y z
N MET A 1 6.94 -33.18 -7.16
CA MET A 1 5.46 -33.29 -7.12
C MET A 1 4.84 -32.87 -5.79
N TYR A 2 5.29 -33.37 -4.62
CA TYR A 2 4.81 -32.85 -3.32
C TYR A 2 5.53 -31.56 -2.87
N GLU A 3 6.76 -31.35 -3.32
CA GLU A 3 7.54 -30.15 -2.99
C GLU A 3 7.04 -28.92 -3.77
N ASP A 4 6.67 -29.11 -5.04
CA ASP A 4 6.10 -28.05 -5.89
C ASP A 4 4.77 -27.54 -5.32
N LEU A 5 3.90 -28.44 -4.87
CA LEU A 5 2.62 -28.09 -4.23
C LEU A 5 2.81 -27.34 -2.90
N LYS A 6 3.86 -27.68 -2.13
CA LYS A 6 4.20 -26.98 -0.89
C LYS A 6 4.80 -25.60 -1.14
N GLU A 7 5.48 -25.41 -2.26
CA GLU A 7 6.00 -24.11 -2.67
C GLU A 7 4.85 -23.20 -3.12
N GLU A 8 3.93 -23.71 -3.93
CA GLU A 8 2.75 -22.94 -4.39
C GLU A 8 1.89 -22.42 -3.24
N ILE A 9 1.57 -23.27 -2.25
CA ILE A 9 0.80 -22.87 -1.06
C ILE A 9 1.54 -21.77 -0.27
N ARG A 10 2.86 -21.91 -0.10
CA ARG A 10 3.67 -20.90 0.63
C ARG A 10 3.66 -19.55 -0.07
N GLN A 11 3.70 -19.53 -1.40
CA GLN A 11 3.67 -18.31 -2.20
C GLN A 11 2.28 -17.64 -2.21
N GLU A 12 1.21 -18.42 -2.01
CA GLU A 12 -0.15 -17.90 -1.84
C GLU A 12 -0.31 -17.29 -0.44
N GLU A 13 0.10 -18.00 0.62
CA GLU A 13 0.08 -17.50 2.00
C GLU A 13 0.90 -16.21 2.15
N LEU A 14 2.09 -16.14 1.54
CA LEU A 14 2.91 -14.93 1.52
C LEU A 14 2.21 -13.75 0.83
N ARG A 15 1.47 -14.00 -0.24
CA ARG A 15 0.71 -12.96 -0.95
C ARG A 15 -0.46 -12.45 -0.13
N GLU A 16 -1.20 -13.35 0.53
CA GLU A 16 -2.30 -12.96 1.42
C GLU A 16 -1.79 -12.11 2.58
N ILE A 17 -0.68 -12.51 3.21
CA ILE A 17 -0.03 -11.73 4.26
C ILE A 17 0.40 -10.36 3.75
N MET A 18 1.07 -10.28 2.59
CA MET A 18 1.47 -8.98 2.02
C MET A 18 0.28 -8.08 1.70
N ASP A 19 -0.85 -8.64 1.29
CA ASP A 19 -2.07 -7.89 1.03
C ASP A 19 -2.71 -7.34 2.30
N GLU A 20 -2.56 -8.01 3.46
CA GLU A 20 -3.02 -7.50 4.75
C GLU A 20 -2.22 -6.28 5.25
N TYR A 21 -0.91 -6.24 4.97
CA TYR A 21 -0.01 -5.17 5.42
C TYR A 21 0.21 -4.07 4.39
N THR A 22 -0.39 -4.17 3.21
CA THR A 22 -0.32 -3.12 2.18
C THR A 22 -1.66 -2.39 2.05
N THR A 23 -1.59 -1.15 1.60
CA THR A 23 -2.74 -0.34 1.20
C THR A 23 -2.45 0.33 -0.14
N THR A 24 -3.47 0.93 -0.75
CA THR A 24 -3.34 1.56 -2.06
C THR A 24 -3.24 3.07 -1.92
N CYS A 25 -2.18 3.65 -2.51
CA CYS A 25 -2.07 5.11 -2.60
C CYS A 25 -3.23 5.69 -3.40
N TRP A 26 -3.96 6.64 -2.82
CA TRP A 26 -5.11 7.32 -3.45
C TRP A 26 -4.76 8.02 -4.77
N ARG A 27 -3.49 8.36 -4.98
CA ARG A 27 -3.05 9.14 -6.14
C ARG A 27 -2.45 8.31 -7.27
N CYS A 28 -1.51 7.41 -6.98
CA CYS A 28 -0.81 6.61 -8.00
C CYS A 28 -1.35 5.19 -8.12
N GLU A 29 -2.27 4.77 -7.24
CA GLU A 29 -2.86 3.43 -7.19
C GLU A 29 -1.85 2.29 -6.94
N GLU A 30 -0.64 2.61 -6.51
CA GLU A 30 0.38 1.62 -6.13
C GLU A 30 0.09 1.03 -4.75
N LYS A 31 0.42 -0.26 -4.57
CA LYS A 31 0.43 -0.93 -3.27
C LYS A 31 1.65 -0.44 -2.48
N VAL A 32 1.40 0.03 -1.27
CA VAL A 32 2.38 0.60 -0.35
C VAL A 32 2.21 -0.06 1.00
N ASP A 33 3.30 -0.24 1.74
CA ASP A 33 3.22 -0.73 3.10
C ASP A 33 2.39 0.24 3.96
N GLN A 34 1.44 -0.30 4.75
CA GLN A 34 0.60 0.50 5.63
C GLN A 34 1.42 1.30 6.66
N SER A 35 2.63 0.86 7.02
CA SER A 35 3.52 1.61 7.91
C SER A 35 4.14 2.85 7.26
N GLU A 36 4.15 2.92 5.92
CA GLU A 36 4.70 4.03 5.15
C GLU A 36 3.62 4.98 4.60
N ILE A 37 2.34 4.61 4.73
CA ILE A 37 1.24 5.42 4.21
C ILE A 37 1.08 6.71 5.02
N VAL A 38 0.89 7.82 4.31
CA VAL A 38 0.65 9.12 4.93
C VAL A 38 -0.79 9.53 4.68
N THR A 39 -1.58 9.66 5.75
CA THR A 39 -2.95 10.18 5.68
C THR A 39 -2.94 11.71 5.71
N VAL A 40 -3.44 12.35 4.66
CA VAL A 40 -3.62 13.80 4.58
C VAL A 40 -5.09 14.18 4.51
N THR A 41 -5.42 15.36 5.03
CA THR A 41 -6.75 15.97 4.84
C THR A 41 -6.69 17.06 3.78
N ASP A 42 -7.72 17.13 2.93
CA ASP A 42 -7.90 18.23 1.98
C ASP A 42 -8.43 19.52 2.64
N GLY A 43 -8.60 19.52 3.97
CA GLY A 43 -9.13 20.65 4.75
C GLY A 43 -10.65 20.79 4.68
N ARG A 44 -11.34 19.83 4.05
CA ARG A 44 -12.81 19.74 4.05
C ARG A 44 -13.23 18.59 4.96
N THR A 45 -13.55 17.45 4.37
CA THR A 45 -14.15 16.29 5.04
C THR A 45 -13.54 14.97 4.56
N TYR A 46 -12.59 14.99 3.64
CA TYR A 46 -12.02 13.79 3.05
C TYR A 46 -10.57 13.60 3.48
N TRP A 47 -10.28 12.36 3.87
CA TRP A 47 -8.94 11.87 4.15
C TRP A 47 -8.44 11.15 2.90
N LYS A 48 -7.18 11.36 2.56
CA LYS A 48 -6.50 10.70 1.45
C LYS A 48 -5.26 10.03 1.96
N GLU A 49 -5.08 8.77 1.60
CA GLU A 49 -3.90 7.98 1.92
C GLU A 49 -2.93 8.11 0.74
N LEU A 50 -1.71 8.57 1.00
CA LEU A 50 -0.71 8.82 -0.03
C LEU A 50 0.58 8.06 0.28
N CYS A 51 1.22 7.54 -0.76
CA CYS A 51 2.61 7.07 -0.66
C CYS A 51 3.55 8.25 -0.33
N PRO A 52 4.75 7.98 0.22
CA PRO A 52 5.74 9.01 0.55
C PRO A 52 6.03 9.97 -0.61
N ASP A 53 6.23 9.46 -1.81
CA ASP A 53 6.52 10.27 -3.01
C ASP A 53 5.35 11.20 -3.39
N CYS A 54 4.12 10.66 -3.35
CA CYS A 54 2.93 11.43 -3.64
C CYS A 54 2.66 12.49 -2.58
N PHE A 55 3.01 12.21 -1.31
CA PHE A 55 2.92 13.14 -0.21
C PHE A 55 3.96 14.27 -0.34
N GLU A 56 5.21 13.95 -0.68
CA GLU A 56 6.26 14.96 -0.91
C GLU A 56 5.86 15.93 -2.01
N PHE A 57 5.35 15.44 -3.14
CA PHE A 57 4.82 16.30 -4.19
C PHE A 57 3.65 17.18 -3.71
N HIS A 58 2.77 16.63 -2.85
CA HIS A 58 1.64 17.37 -2.30
C HIS A 58 2.11 18.53 -1.40
N GLN A 59 3.21 18.36 -0.66
CA GLN A 59 3.78 19.41 0.19
C GLN A 59 4.44 20.53 -0.64
N THR A 60 5.19 20.19 -1.69
CA THR A 60 5.94 21.16 -2.49
C THR A 60 5.05 22.09 -3.32
N LYS A 61 3.77 21.76 -3.51
CA LYS A 61 2.80 22.58 -4.25
C LYS A 61 1.88 23.44 -3.38
N ARG A 62 2.08 23.49 -2.06
CA ARG A 62 1.37 24.39 -1.16
C ARG A 62 2.01 25.77 -1.10
#